data_AF-A0ABD2YSX9-F1
#
_entry.id   AF-A0ABD2YSX9-F1
#
_cell.length_a   1.000
_cell.length_b   1.000
_cell.length_c   1.000
_cell.angle_alpha   90.00
_cell.angle_beta   90.00
_cell.angle_gamma   90.00
#
_symmetry.space_group_name_H-M   'P 1'
#
loop_
_entity.id
_entity.type
_entity.pdbx_description
1 polymer ?
#
loop_
_entity_poly.entity_id
_entity_poly.type
_entity_poly.pdbx_seq_one_letter_code
_entity_poly.pdbx_strand_id
1 'polypeptide(L)'
;MAPRERACGKTKLLIQLTLSSFVPCVSRRDQWKWLGDSSGKFSTSSAVKVMRSTEITVELWNVVWFKYHVPRYAFVLWLLCKKRLMTRDRLKAWGVQTDSLCVCCMEEESMEHLFFECRCSARVWLRINGYV
;
A
#
# COMPACT_ATOMS: atom_id res chain seq x y z
N MET A 1 -0.21 22.71 -13.46
CA MET A 1 -0.54 21.77 -12.37
C MET A 1 -1.05 20.48 -13.03
N ALA A 2 -0.13 19.57 -13.36
CA ALA A 2 -0.44 18.36 -14.14
C ALA A 2 -0.85 17.19 -13.21
N PRO A 3 -1.82 16.34 -13.57
CA PRO A 3 -2.20 15.21 -12.75
C PRO A 3 -1.10 14.14 -12.77
N ARG A 4 -0.73 13.63 -11.60
CA ARG A 4 0.17 12.48 -11.44
C ARG A 4 -0.49 11.22 -12.00
N GLU A 5 -0.05 10.79 -13.17
CA GLU A 5 -0.35 9.46 -13.70
C GLU A 5 0.32 8.40 -12.82
N ARG A 6 -0.48 7.65 -12.06
CA ARG A 6 -0.04 6.39 -11.46
C ARG A 6 -0.25 5.29 -12.50
N ALA A 7 0.80 4.98 -13.24
CA ALA A 7 0.83 3.87 -14.18
C ALA A 7 0.52 2.55 -13.44
N CYS A 8 -0.68 2.02 -13.65
CA CYS A 8 -1.01 0.64 -13.33
C CYS A 8 -0.32 -0.25 -14.38
N GLY A 9 0.56 -1.16 -13.97
CA GLY A 9 1.39 -2.02 -14.85
C GLY A 9 0.65 -2.91 -15.86
N LYS A 10 -0.67 -2.76 -16.02
CA LYS A 10 -1.49 -3.37 -17.06
C LYS A 10 -1.53 -2.54 -18.37
N THR A 11 -1.00 -1.32 -18.38
CA THR A 11 -1.03 -0.44 -19.57
C THR A 11 -0.06 -0.85 -20.67
N LYS A 12 1.04 -1.57 -20.37
CA LYS A 12 2.01 -2.00 -21.38
C LYS A 12 1.51 -3.13 -22.30
N LEU A 13 0.59 -3.97 -21.83
CA LEU A 13 0.10 -5.13 -22.59
C LEU A 13 -1.01 -4.81 -23.60
N LEU A 14 -1.68 -3.65 -23.46
CA LEU A 14 -2.81 -3.31 -24.34
C LEU A 14 -2.37 -2.68 -25.68
N ILE A 15 -1.13 -2.18 -25.78
CA ILE A 15 -0.63 -1.53 -27.00
C ILE A 15 -0.10 -2.57 -28.02
N GLN A 16 0.40 -3.73 -27.57
CA GLN A 16 1.00 -4.72 -28.48
C GLN A 16 0.01 -5.68 -29.15
N LEU A 17 -1.22 -5.82 -28.67
CA LEU A 17 -2.18 -6.82 -29.16
C LEU A 17 -3.33 -6.27 -30.03
N THR A 18 -3.34 -4.97 -30.34
CA THR A 18 -4.52 -4.32 -30.95
C THR A 18 -4.31 -3.78 -32.36
N LEU A 19 -3.08 -3.65 -32.86
CA LEU A 19 -2.82 -2.99 -34.15
C LEU A 19 -3.04 -3.87 -35.40
N SER A 20 -3.02 -5.20 -35.27
CA SER A 20 -3.17 -6.09 -36.44
C SER A 20 -4.61 -6.27 -36.91
N SER A 21 -5.61 -5.93 -36.09
CA SER A 21 -7.05 -6.07 -36.41
C SER A 21 -7.86 -4.77 -36.28
N PHE A 22 -7.19 -3.64 -36.00
CA PHE A 22 -7.87 -2.36 -35.89
C PHE A 22 -8.22 -1.81 -37.27
N VAL A 23 -9.48 -1.94 -37.66
CA VAL A 23 -10.05 -1.28 -38.84
C VAL A 23 -10.76 -0.01 -38.38
N PRO A 24 -10.20 1.19 -38.60
CA PRO A 24 -10.84 2.44 -38.20
C PRO A 24 -12.12 2.63 -39.00
N CYS A 25 -13.25 2.76 -38.32
CA CYS A 25 -14.54 3.00 -38.96
C CYS A 25 -14.83 4.50 -39.00
N VAL A 26 -14.55 5.14 -40.13
CA VAL A 26 -14.70 6.61 -40.30
C VAL A 26 -16.15 7.09 -40.11
N SER A 27 -17.14 6.21 -40.30
CA SER A 27 -18.57 6.54 -40.14
C SER A 27 -19.06 6.49 -38.70
N ARG A 28 -18.26 5.98 -37.75
CA ARG A 28 -18.64 5.89 -36.33
C ARG A 28 -17.81 6.86 -35.51
N ARG A 29 -18.48 7.63 -34.65
CA ARG A 29 -17.80 8.47 -33.66
C ARG A 29 -17.16 7.60 -32.59
N ASP A 30 -15.96 8.01 -32.15
CA ASP A 30 -15.27 7.38 -31.04
C ASP A 30 -16.12 7.42 -29.77
N GLN A 31 -16.05 6.33 -29.00
CA GLN A 31 -16.75 6.20 -27.74
C GLN A 31 -15.79 5.76 -26.64
N TRP A 32 -15.87 6.43 -25.50
CA TRP A 32 -15.19 6.02 -24.28
C TRP A 32 -15.87 4.79 -23.71
N LYS A 33 -15.12 3.70 -23.54
CA LYS A 33 -15.58 2.49 -22.84
C LYS A 33 -14.81 2.30 -21.54
N TRP A 34 -15.54 2.19 -20.45
CA TRP A 34 -14.98 1.86 -19.14
C TRP A 34 -14.65 0.36 -19.08
N LEU A 35 -13.37 0.02 -18.97
CA LEU A 35 -12.91 -1.37 -18.91
C LEU A 35 -13.14 -2.03 -17.54
N GLY A 36 -13.53 -1.25 -16.53
CA GLY A 36 -13.76 -1.73 -15.17
C GLY A 36 -15.14 -2.35 -14.93
N ASP A 37 -15.98 -2.41 -15.95
CA ASP A 37 -17.31 -3.02 -15.90
C ASP A 37 -17.65 -3.63 -17.27
N SER A 38 -18.31 -4.79 -17.27
CA SER A 38 -18.67 -5.50 -18.51
C SER A 38 -19.70 -4.74 -19.35
N SER A 39 -20.47 -3.82 -18.77
CA SER A 39 -21.37 -2.94 -19.51
C SER A 39 -20.65 -1.86 -20.33
N GLY A 40 -19.35 -1.65 -20.10
CA GLY A 40 -18.57 -0.58 -20.74
C GLY A 40 -18.94 0.83 -20.25
N LYS A 41 -19.86 0.96 -19.29
CA LYS A 41 -20.30 2.25 -18.73
C LYS A 41 -19.53 2.57 -17.45
N PHE A 42 -19.12 3.82 -17.32
CA PHE A 42 -18.47 4.30 -16.10
C PHE A 42 -19.49 4.44 -14.96
N SER A 43 -19.09 4.06 -13.76
CA SER A 43 -19.77 4.43 -12.52
C SER A 43 -18.76 4.59 -11.40
N THR A 44 -19.08 5.40 -10.39
CA THR A 44 -18.22 5.56 -9.21
C THR A 44 -18.04 4.24 -8.46
N SER A 45 -19.07 3.39 -8.41
CA SER A 45 -19.01 2.06 -7.79
C SER A 45 -18.08 1.10 -8.53
N SER A 46 -18.14 1.06 -9.87
CA SER A 46 -17.24 0.23 -10.68
C SER A 46 -15.79 0.72 -10.60
N ALA A 47 -15.56 2.03 -10.60
CA ALA A 47 -14.25 2.62 -10.35
C ALA A 47 -13.68 2.22 -8.99
N VAL A 48 -14.47 2.34 -7.92
CA VAL A 48 -14.05 1.93 -6.57
C VAL A 48 -13.75 0.44 -6.50
N LYS A 49 -14.53 -0.40 -7.17
CA LYS A 49 -14.30 -1.86 -7.21
C LYS A 49 -12.97 -2.21 -7.88
N VAL A 50 -12.66 -1.59 -9.02
CA VAL A 50 -11.36 -1.78 -9.71
C VAL A 50 -10.20 -1.28 -8.86
N MET A 51 -10.38 -0.15 -8.16
CA MET A 51 -9.36 0.35 -7.24
C MET A 51 -9.16 -0.60 -6.05
N ARG A 52 -10.24 -1.15 -5.48
CA ARG A 52 -10.21 -2.03 -4.30
C ARG A 52 -9.82 -3.48 -4.58
N SER A 53 -10.00 -4.00 -5.79
CA SER A 53 -9.65 -5.38 -6.15
C SER A 53 -8.14 -5.68 -6.08
N THR A 54 -7.33 -4.70 -5.72
CA THR A 54 -5.88 -4.82 -5.51
C THR A 54 -5.50 -4.88 -4.02
N GLU A 55 -6.45 -4.83 -3.09
CA GLU A 55 -6.12 -4.90 -1.67
C GLU A 55 -5.86 -6.35 -1.23
N ILE A 56 -4.62 -6.58 -0.77
CA ILE A 56 -4.26 -7.74 0.02
C ILE A 56 -5.06 -7.67 1.33
N THR A 57 -5.85 -8.71 1.61
CA THR A 57 -6.53 -8.86 2.89
C THR A 57 -5.48 -8.96 4.00
N VAL A 58 -5.46 -7.99 4.91
CA VAL A 58 -4.58 -8.03 6.08
C VAL A 58 -5.23 -8.94 7.11
N GLU A 59 -4.65 -10.12 7.32
CA GLU A 59 -5.21 -11.15 8.23
C GLU A 59 -5.41 -10.64 9.67
N LEU A 60 -4.60 -9.66 10.11
CA LEU A 60 -4.60 -9.11 11.46
C LEU A 60 -5.59 -7.95 11.70
N TRP A 61 -6.53 -7.68 10.78
CA TRP A 61 -7.44 -6.54 10.89
C TRP A 61 -8.25 -6.52 12.21
N ASN A 62 -8.65 -7.69 12.70
CA ASN A 62 -9.42 -7.86 13.92
C ASN A 62 -8.60 -7.56 15.18
N VAL A 63 -7.28 -7.79 15.14
CA VAL A 63 -6.35 -7.43 16.22
C VAL A 63 -6.16 -5.91 16.28
N VAL A 64 -6.18 -5.25 15.12
CA VAL A 64 -6.05 -3.80 15.03
C VAL A 64 -7.33 -3.08 15.47
N TRP A 65 -8.50 -3.55 15.00
CA TRP A 65 -9.78 -2.85 15.13
C TRP A 65 -10.73 -3.57 16.11
N PHE A 66 -10.37 -3.65 17.39
CA PHE A 66 -11.21 -4.24 18.44
C PHE A 66 -12.03 -3.19 19.21
N LYS A 67 -13.07 -3.58 19.94
CA LYS A 67 -14.05 -2.67 20.56
C LYS A 67 -13.45 -1.53 21.40
N TYR A 68 -12.35 -1.79 22.11
CA TYR A 68 -11.72 -0.84 23.04
C TYR A 68 -10.33 -0.41 22.57
N HIS A 69 -10.06 -0.48 21.27
CA HIS A 69 -8.80 -0.02 20.71
C HIS A 69 -8.62 1.48 20.96
N VAL A 70 -7.40 1.89 21.25
CA VAL A 70 -7.04 3.31 21.26
C VAL A 70 -6.72 3.72 19.82
N PRO A 71 -7.45 4.69 19.22
CA PRO A 71 -7.33 5.00 17.78
C PRO A 71 -5.90 5.31 17.33
N ARG A 72 -5.13 6.03 18.15
CA ARG A 72 -3.72 6.36 17.87
C ARG A 72 -2.87 5.11 17.68
N TYR A 73 -3.01 4.11 18.55
CA TYR A 73 -2.19 2.90 18.51
C TYR A 73 -2.68 1.93 17.44
N ALA A 74 -4.00 1.83 17.24
CA ALA A 74 -4.57 1.04 16.14
C ALA A 74 -4.10 1.56 14.78
N PHE A 75 -4.02 2.88 14.59
CA PHE A 75 -3.50 3.45 13.35
C PHE A 75 -2.03 3.09 13.10
N VAL A 76 -1.17 3.18 14.13
CA VAL A 76 0.24 2.77 14.01
C VAL A 76 0.34 1.27 13.70
N LEU A 77 -0.42 0.43 14.41
CA LEU A 77 -0.44 -1.01 14.19
C LEU A 77 -0.96 -1.37 12.79
N TRP A 78 -1.96 -0.64 12.28
CA TRP A 78 -2.45 -0.81 10.91
C TRP A 78 -1.37 -0.54 9.86
N LEU A 79 -0.58 0.53 10.05
CA LEU A 79 0.56 0.84 9.19
C LEU A 79 1.65 -0.21 9.31
N LEU A 80 1.87 -0.78 10.50
CA LEU A 80 2.77 -1.90 10.73
C LEU A 80 2.32 -3.11 9.89
N CYS A 81 1.08 -3.56 10.05
CA CYS A 81 0.54 -4.72 9.35
C CYS A 81 0.58 -4.56 7.82
N LYS A 82 0.39 -3.34 7.30
CA LYS A 82 0.49 -3.07 5.85
C LYS A 82 1.93 -2.89 5.35
N LYS A 83 2.95 -2.97 6.22
CA LYS A 83 4.35 -2.63 5.88
C LYS A 83 4.44 -1.21 5.29
N ARG A 84 3.84 -0.22 5.97
CA ARG A 84 3.79 1.19 5.53
C ARG A 84 4.22 2.21 6.59
N LEU A 85 4.76 1.77 7.72
CA LEU A 85 5.39 2.66 8.70
C LEU A 85 6.63 3.38 8.11
N MET A 86 6.86 4.64 8.47
CA MET A 86 8.01 5.42 7.98
C MET A 86 9.25 5.14 8.83
N THR A 87 9.91 4.03 8.56
CA THR A 87 11.21 3.66 9.14
C THR A 87 12.35 4.28 8.31
N ARG A 88 13.54 4.43 8.92
CA ARG A 88 14.70 5.09 8.29
C ARG A 88 15.17 4.36 7.02
N ASP A 89 15.12 3.03 6.99
CA ASP A 89 15.36 2.24 5.77
C ASP A 89 14.44 2.66 4.61
N ARG A 90 13.15 2.89 4.87
CA ARG A 90 12.18 3.36 3.87
C ARG A 90 12.41 4.79 3.44
N LEU A 91 12.72 5.68 4.38
CA LEU A 91 13.06 7.06 4.05
C LEU A 91 14.28 7.12 3.13
N LYS A 92 15.30 6.32 3.40
CA LYS A 92 16.48 6.16 2.55
C LYS A 92 16.13 5.60 1.18
N ALA A 93 15.27 4.58 1.12
CA ALA A 93 14.75 4.04 -0.15
C ALA A 93 13.97 5.07 -0.98
N TRP A 94 13.42 6.11 -0.34
CA TRP A 94 12.77 7.24 -1.01
C TRP A 94 13.72 8.38 -1.39
N GLY A 95 15.03 8.22 -1.14
CA GLY A 95 16.05 9.22 -1.45
C GLY A 95 16.15 10.34 -0.42
N VAL A 96 15.52 10.21 0.75
CA VAL A 96 15.72 11.14 1.86
C VAL A 96 17.09 10.88 2.47
N GLN A 97 17.92 11.94 2.57
CA GLN A 97 19.22 11.87 3.21
C GLN A 97 19.03 11.81 4.73
N THR A 98 19.06 10.60 5.28
CA THR A 98 18.96 10.32 6.71
C THR A 98 19.88 9.15 7.05
N ASP A 99 20.35 9.10 8.29
CA ASP A 99 21.02 7.94 8.84
C ASP A 99 20.07 6.73 8.82
N SER A 100 20.62 5.54 8.64
CA SER A 100 19.86 4.28 8.67
C SER A 100 19.80 3.64 10.06
N LEU A 101 20.39 4.28 11.07
CA LEU A 101 20.51 3.71 12.41
C LEU A 101 19.23 3.90 13.23
N CYS A 102 18.92 2.97 14.11
CA CYS A 102 17.82 3.02 15.05
C CYS A 102 18.17 3.95 16.20
N VAL A 103 17.30 4.91 16.52
CA VAL A 103 17.51 5.90 17.60
C VAL A 103 17.68 5.21 18.97
N CYS A 104 17.10 4.02 19.13
CA CYS A 104 17.08 3.31 20.39
C CYS A 104 18.38 2.54 20.70
N CYS A 105 19.07 2.03 19.68
CA CYS A 105 20.20 1.13 19.90
C CYS A 105 21.34 1.22 18.89
N MET A 106 21.30 2.19 17.96
CA MET A 106 22.35 2.50 16.98
C MET A 106 22.66 1.36 15.98
N GLU A 107 21.73 0.42 15.77
CA GLU A 107 21.80 -0.64 14.74
C GLU A 107 20.94 -0.26 13.52
N GLU A 108 21.02 -0.96 12.39
CA GLU A 108 20.15 -0.68 11.23
C GLU A 108 18.64 -0.73 11.58
N GLU A 109 17.91 0.35 11.26
CA GLU A 109 16.49 0.49 11.56
C GLU A 109 15.64 -0.07 10.42
N SER A 110 14.98 -1.19 10.71
CA SER A 110 13.85 -1.71 9.95
C SER A 110 12.59 -1.77 10.81
N MET A 111 11.45 -2.09 10.19
CA MET A 111 10.20 -2.35 10.92
C MET A 111 10.37 -3.53 11.89
N GLU A 112 10.96 -4.62 11.40
CA GLU A 112 11.20 -5.84 12.16
C GLU A 112 12.13 -5.54 13.35
N HIS A 113 13.19 -4.78 13.11
CA HIS A 113 14.10 -4.33 14.15
C HIS A 113 13.38 -3.50 15.21
N LEU A 114 12.69 -2.43 14.81
CA LEU A 114 12.09 -1.47 15.73
C LEU A 114 11.07 -2.12 16.69
N PHE A 115 10.32 -3.12 16.22
CA PHE A 115 9.26 -3.74 17.02
C PHE A 115 9.62 -5.10 17.62
N PHE A 116 10.54 -5.88 17.05
CA PHE A 116 10.76 -7.27 17.48
C PHE A 116 12.21 -7.60 17.87
N GLU A 117 13.21 -6.92 17.30
CA GLU A 117 14.62 -7.27 17.52
C GLU A 117 15.38 -6.25 18.39
N CYS A 118 14.90 -5.00 18.42
CA CYS A 118 15.56 -3.91 19.13
C CYS A 118 15.59 -4.17 20.66
N ARG A 119 16.73 -3.89 21.29
CA ARG A 119 16.89 -3.98 22.75
C ARG A 119 15.84 -3.16 23.52
N CYS A 120 15.40 -2.03 22.97
CA CYS A 120 14.38 -1.20 23.59
C CYS A 120 12.98 -1.83 23.51
N SER A 121 12.58 -2.37 22.35
CA SER A 121 11.29 -3.04 22.22
C SER A 121 11.27 -4.35 23.02
N ALA A 122 12.37 -5.10 23.05
CA ALA A 122 12.51 -6.29 23.89
C ALA A 122 12.21 -6.00 25.37
N ARG A 123 12.73 -4.90 25.92
CA ARG A 123 12.43 -4.48 27.31
C ARG A 123 10.95 -4.16 27.54
N VAL A 124 10.27 -3.59 26.54
CA VAL A 124 8.82 -3.33 26.60
C VAL A 124 8.05 -4.65 26.59
N TRP A 125 8.39 -5.56 25.69
CA TRP A 125 7.74 -6.87 25.60
C TRP A 125 7.92 -7.71 26.87
N LEU A 126 9.11 -7.70 27.48
CA LEU A 126 9.34 -8.39 28.74
C LEU A 126 8.41 -7.88 29.86
N ARG A 127 8.21 -6.56 29.94
CA ARG A 127 7.29 -5.95 30.91
C ARG A 127 5.84 -6.31 30.65
N ILE A 128 5.43 -6.42 29.38
CA ILE A 128 4.07 -6.81 29.00
C ILE A 128 3.83 -8.30 29.29
N ASN A 129 4.82 -9.16 29.01
CA ASN A 129 4.70 -10.61 29.15
C ASN A 129 4.96 -11.12 30.58
N GLY A 130 5.29 -10.24 31.54
CA GLY A 130 5.32 -10.56 32.96
C GLY A 130 6.49 -11.43 33.44
N TYR A 131 7.52 -11.67 32.62
CA TYR A 131 8.74 -12.34 33.07
C TYR A 131 9.73 -11.30 33.61
N VAL A 132 9.85 -11.24 34.93
CA VAL A 132 11.02 -10.74 35.68
C VAL A 132 11.99 -11.88 35.86
#